data_AF-A0AAU3SJD8-F1
#
_entry.id   AF-A0AAU3SJD8-F1
#
_cell.length_a   1.000
_cell.length_b   1.000
_cell.length_c   1.000
_cell.angle_alpha   90.00
_cell.angle_beta   90.00
_cell.angle_gamma   90.00
#
_symmetry.space_group_name_H-M   'P 1'
#
loop_
_entity.id
_entity.type
_entity.pdbx_description
1 polymer ?
#
loop_
_entity_poly.entity_id
_entity_poly.type
_entity_poly.pdbx_seq_one_letter_code
_entity_poly.pdbx_strand_id
1 'polypeptide(L)'
;MQPTETSSSTTQAAQYPNTDAGFRKLIIAARFDNDVVASLEPNAADYAAVFEPEFAAKAEKMYEEWIWSKPTAALDIDPEKTEIKVAKATTDAIRDWPSEVSEEFPGGYERVAPYLKPGTTIYQWEYLEPGEALGMAYDGMAYVNGRWVWFPKPWRALD
;
A
#
# COMPACT_ATOMS: atom_id res chain seq x y z
N MET A 1 -16.14 22.68 14.90
CA MET A 1 -14.71 22.58 15.28
C MET A 1 -14.17 21.33 14.61
N GLN A 2 -13.19 21.44 13.73
CA GLN A 2 -12.30 20.32 13.37
C GLN A 2 -11.07 20.91 12.68
N PRO A 3 -9.89 20.61 13.23
CA PRO A 3 -8.82 20.10 12.37
C PRO A 3 -8.11 18.95 13.09
N THR A 4 -8.32 17.71 12.66
CA THR A 4 -7.57 16.56 13.21
C THR A 4 -6.77 15.78 12.18
N GLU A 5 -6.95 16.00 10.88
CA GLU A 5 -6.22 15.23 9.86
C GLU A 5 -4.82 15.79 9.53
N THR A 6 -4.58 17.09 9.72
CA THR A 6 -3.31 17.74 9.34
C THR A 6 -2.14 17.40 10.28
N SER A 7 -2.41 17.16 11.56
CA SER A 7 -1.36 16.89 12.56
C SER A 7 -0.82 15.45 12.47
N SER A 8 -1.68 14.47 12.19
CA SER A 8 -1.29 13.06 12.11
C SER A 8 -0.52 12.73 10.83
N SER A 9 -0.93 13.29 9.69
CA SER A 9 -0.23 13.14 8.40
C SER A 9 1.16 13.77 8.40
N THR A 10 1.30 14.97 8.97
CA THR A 10 2.61 15.64 9.12
C THR A 10 3.57 14.83 9.99
N THR A 11 3.06 14.18 11.05
CA THR A 11 3.85 13.32 11.94
C THR A 11 4.32 12.05 11.23
N GLN A 12 3.43 11.40 10.46
CA GLN A 12 3.79 10.22 9.68
C GLN A 12 4.84 10.54 8.61
N ALA A 13 4.66 11.60 7.83
CA ALA A 13 5.60 12.00 6.79
C ALA A 13 6.99 12.38 7.32
N ALA A 14 7.06 13.02 8.50
CA ALA A 14 8.32 13.31 9.16
C ALA A 14 9.03 12.03 9.64
N GLN A 15 8.26 11.03 10.12
CA GLN A 15 8.80 9.77 10.61
C GLN A 15 9.20 8.81 9.48
N TYR A 16 8.47 8.85 8.37
CA TYR A 16 8.59 7.97 7.20
C TYR A 16 8.55 8.81 5.91
N PRO A 17 9.65 9.50 5.53
CA PRO A 17 9.67 10.34 4.35
C PRO A 17 9.41 9.53 3.06
N ASN A 18 8.84 10.15 2.03
CA ASN A 18 8.62 9.52 0.71
C ASN A 18 9.94 9.23 -0.03
N THR A 19 10.62 8.20 0.43
CA THR A 19 11.92 7.70 -0.03
C THR A 19 11.96 6.19 0.19
N ASP A 20 12.83 5.47 -0.50
CA ASP A 20 12.96 4.02 -0.33
C ASP A 20 13.38 3.64 1.10
N ALA A 21 14.24 4.45 1.73
CA ALA A 21 14.63 4.26 3.13
C ALA A 21 13.47 4.52 4.09
N GLY A 22 12.65 5.56 3.84
CA GLY A 22 11.47 5.86 4.63
C GLY A 22 10.39 4.79 4.50
N PHE A 23 10.15 4.28 3.29
CA PHE A 23 9.26 3.14 3.05
C PHE A 23 9.75 1.88 3.76
N ARG A 24 11.05 1.54 3.65
CA ARG A 24 11.63 0.40 4.38
C ARG A 24 11.46 0.53 5.89
N LYS A 25 11.70 1.71 6.45
CA LYS A 25 11.48 1.98 7.87
C LYS A 25 10.01 1.79 8.27
N LEU A 26 9.07 2.24 7.43
CA LEU A 26 7.63 2.08 7.64
C LEU A 26 7.22 0.61 7.69
N ILE A 27 7.58 -0.19 6.69
CA ILE A 27 7.19 -1.61 6.62
C ILE A 27 7.88 -2.47 7.68
N ILE A 28 9.01 -2.05 8.24
CA ILE A 28 9.61 -2.69 9.42
C ILE A 28 8.77 -2.39 10.67
N ALA A 29 8.37 -1.13 10.87
CA ALA A 29 7.55 -0.74 12.01
C ALA A 29 6.16 -1.39 11.98
N ALA A 30 5.53 -1.48 10.81
CA ALA A 30 4.22 -2.11 10.62
C ALA A 30 4.17 -3.61 10.99
N ARG A 31 5.31 -4.30 11.11
CA ARG A 31 5.36 -5.69 11.60
C ARG A 31 5.05 -5.82 13.09
N PHE A 32 5.28 -4.76 13.85
CA PHE A 32 5.30 -4.82 15.32
C PHE A 32 4.36 -3.82 15.98
N ASP A 33 3.82 -2.87 15.20
CA ASP A 33 3.07 -1.74 15.72
C ASP A 33 1.72 -1.60 15.00
N ASN A 34 0.64 -1.89 15.73
CA ASN A 34 -0.73 -1.77 15.24
C ASN A 34 -1.10 -0.32 14.93
N ASP A 35 -0.55 0.66 15.65
CA ASP A 35 -0.84 2.08 15.41
C ASP A 35 -0.21 2.54 14.10
N VAL A 36 0.96 1.98 13.74
CA VAL A 36 1.55 2.19 12.42
C VAL A 36 0.63 1.64 11.34
N VAL A 37 0.10 0.42 11.49
CA VAL A 37 -0.85 -0.15 10.51
C VAL A 37 -2.13 0.69 10.43
N ALA A 38 -2.68 1.13 11.56
CA ALA A 38 -3.89 1.95 11.61
C ALA A 38 -3.68 3.29 10.90
N SER A 39 -2.47 3.87 10.99
CA SER A 39 -2.15 5.13 10.30
C SER A 39 -2.15 5.03 8.76
N LEU A 40 -2.16 3.82 8.21
CA LEU A 40 -2.18 3.55 6.77
C LEU A 40 -3.58 3.49 6.17
N GLU A 41 -4.62 3.52 7.01
CA GLU A 41 -6.02 3.58 6.55
C GLU A 41 -6.20 4.76 5.61
N PRO A 42 -6.57 4.54 4.33
CA PRO A 42 -6.81 5.61 3.38
C PRO A 42 -8.13 6.32 3.67
N ASN A 43 -8.19 7.63 3.42
CA ASN A 43 -9.45 8.37 3.41
C ASN A 43 -9.94 8.57 1.96
N ALA A 44 -11.13 9.13 1.79
CA ALA A 44 -11.74 9.36 0.48
C ALA A 44 -10.83 10.14 -0.49
N ALA A 45 -10.03 11.11 0.00
CA ALA A 45 -9.12 11.88 -0.84
C ALA A 45 -7.93 11.03 -1.35
N ASP A 46 -7.49 10.04 -0.57
CA ASP A 46 -6.43 9.11 -0.95
C ASP A 46 -6.90 8.13 -2.02
N TYR A 47 -8.11 7.57 -1.87
CA TYR A 47 -8.73 6.76 -2.91
C TYR A 47 -8.89 7.55 -4.21
N ALA A 48 -9.38 8.79 -4.11
CA ALA A 48 -9.56 9.68 -5.26
C ALA A 48 -8.24 10.11 -5.92
N ALA A 49 -7.11 10.08 -5.19
CA ALA A 49 -5.80 10.40 -5.76
C ALA A 49 -5.27 9.25 -6.64
N VAL A 50 -5.59 8.01 -6.30
CA VAL A 50 -4.99 6.80 -6.93
C VAL A 50 -5.92 6.19 -7.98
N PHE A 51 -7.23 6.22 -7.74
CA PHE A 51 -8.20 5.50 -8.55
C PHE A 51 -9.16 6.42 -9.30
N GLU A 52 -9.69 5.92 -10.42
CA GLU A 52 -10.80 6.52 -11.14
C GLU A 52 -12.07 6.54 -10.25
N PRO A 53 -12.95 7.55 -10.38
CA PRO A 53 -13.99 7.85 -9.37
C PRO A 53 -14.90 6.67 -8.99
N GLU A 54 -15.39 5.90 -9.97
CA GLU A 54 -16.27 4.76 -9.70
C GLU A 54 -15.54 3.64 -8.95
N PHE A 55 -14.30 3.37 -9.34
CA PHE A 55 -13.48 2.36 -8.67
C PHE A 55 -13.05 2.82 -7.28
N ALA A 56 -12.72 4.10 -7.11
CA ALA A 56 -12.38 4.68 -5.81
C ALA A 56 -13.48 4.41 -4.78
N ALA A 57 -14.74 4.68 -5.14
CA ALA A 57 -15.89 4.42 -4.26
C ALA A 57 -16.10 2.92 -3.98
N LYS A 58 -15.90 2.05 -4.99
CA LYS A 58 -16.00 0.59 -4.79
C LYS A 58 -14.89 0.06 -3.89
N ALA A 59 -13.67 0.54 -4.07
CA ALA A 59 -12.50 0.18 -3.28
C ALA A 59 -12.65 0.63 -1.82
N GLU A 60 -13.03 1.89 -1.58
CA GLU A 60 -13.26 2.45 -0.25
C GLU A 60 -14.24 1.58 0.55
N LYS A 61 -15.41 1.28 -0.03
CA LYS A 61 -16.41 0.41 0.60
C LYS A 61 -15.87 -1.00 0.87
N MET A 62 -15.18 -1.59 -0.11
CA MET A 62 -14.62 -2.94 0.03
C MET A 62 -13.60 -3.01 1.18
N TYR A 63 -12.71 -2.03 1.28
CA TYR A 63 -11.70 -2.00 2.33
C TYR A 63 -12.28 -1.73 3.72
N GLU A 64 -13.27 -0.85 3.81
CA GLU A 64 -14.03 -0.63 5.05
C GLU A 64 -14.56 -1.96 5.60
N GLU A 65 -15.26 -2.74 4.77
CA GLU A 65 -15.82 -4.04 5.15
C GLU A 65 -14.75 -5.13 5.37
N TRP A 66 -13.66 -5.10 4.59
CA TRP A 66 -12.67 -6.16 4.59
C TRP A 66 -11.65 -6.02 5.72
N ILE A 67 -11.11 -4.82 5.97
CA ILE A 67 -9.96 -4.62 6.85
C ILE A 67 -10.15 -3.47 7.85
N TRP A 68 -10.70 -2.31 7.46
CA TRP A 68 -10.64 -1.11 8.29
C TRP A 68 -11.71 -1.04 9.39
N SER A 69 -12.88 -1.65 9.19
CA SER A 69 -13.91 -1.78 10.25
C SER A 69 -13.58 -2.81 11.35
N LYS A 70 -12.46 -3.53 11.22
CA LYS A 70 -12.03 -4.58 12.15
C LYS A 70 -10.92 -4.05 13.07
N PRO A 71 -10.70 -4.66 14.25
CA PRO A 71 -9.55 -4.31 15.07
C PRO A 71 -8.25 -4.45 14.28
N THR A 72 -7.49 -3.35 14.19
CA THR A 72 -6.21 -3.34 13.49
C THR A 72 -5.23 -4.27 14.18
N ALA A 73 -4.57 -5.12 13.38
CA ALA A 73 -3.48 -5.97 13.81
C ALA A 73 -2.22 -5.66 13.00
N ALA A 74 -1.07 -5.78 13.64
CA ALA A 74 0.22 -5.80 12.97
C ALA A 74 0.24 -6.89 11.89
N LEU A 75 1.13 -6.73 10.92
CA LEU A 75 1.31 -7.73 9.88
C LEU A 75 1.80 -9.05 10.51
N ASP A 76 0.97 -10.09 10.43
CA ASP A 76 1.30 -11.43 10.92
C ASP A 76 2.36 -12.08 10.02
N ILE A 77 3.63 -11.86 10.39
CA ILE A 77 4.80 -12.29 9.63
C ILE A 77 5.70 -13.09 10.57
N ASP A 78 6.13 -14.24 10.09
CA ASP A 78 7.10 -15.07 10.80
C ASP A 78 8.36 -14.25 11.19
N PRO A 79 8.79 -14.26 12.46
CA PRO A 79 9.99 -13.54 12.90
C PRO A 79 11.27 -13.98 12.17
N GLU A 80 11.33 -15.20 11.61
CA GLU A 80 12.48 -15.70 10.84
C GLU A 80 12.61 -15.01 9.48
N LYS A 81 11.52 -14.40 8.97
CA LYS A 81 11.52 -13.65 7.70
C LYS A 81 12.15 -12.28 7.88
N THR A 82 13.48 -12.22 7.93
CA THR A 82 14.27 -11.02 8.26
C THR A 82 14.72 -10.21 7.04
N GLU A 83 14.73 -10.81 5.84
CA GLU A 83 15.08 -10.13 4.61
C GLU A 83 13.84 -9.47 3.98
N ILE A 84 14.06 -8.33 3.29
CA ILE A 84 12.98 -7.55 2.68
C ILE A 84 13.33 -7.20 1.23
N LYS A 85 12.59 -7.79 0.29
CA LYS A 85 12.58 -7.38 -1.12
C LYS A 85 11.49 -6.33 -1.32
N VAL A 86 11.81 -5.29 -2.10
CA VAL A 86 10.87 -4.22 -2.45
C VAL A 86 10.93 -4.03 -3.95
N ALA A 87 9.77 -3.95 -4.59
CA ALA A 87 9.62 -3.44 -5.94
C ALA A 87 8.63 -2.27 -5.96
N LYS A 88 8.74 -1.41 -6.96
CA LYS A 88 7.84 -0.28 -7.15
C LYS A 88 7.67 0.02 -8.63
N ALA A 89 6.48 0.49 -8.99
CA ALA A 89 6.15 0.90 -10.35
C ALA A 89 5.24 2.13 -10.29
N THR A 90 5.33 2.99 -11.31
CA THR A 90 4.32 4.04 -11.49
C THR A 90 3.02 3.41 -11.98
N THR A 91 1.89 4.03 -11.67
CA THR A 91 0.59 3.63 -12.20
C THR A 91 0.55 3.65 -13.71
N ASP A 92 1.32 4.54 -14.36
CA ASP A 92 1.53 4.52 -15.81
C ASP A 92 2.21 3.24 -16.28
N ALA A 93 3.30 2.81 -15.64
CA ALA A 93 3.96 1.55 -15.97
C ALA A 93 3.08 0.33 -15.69
N ILE A 94 2.28 0.35 -14.63
CA ILE A 94 1.29 -0.70 -14.35
C ILE A 94 0.21 -0.74 -15.43
N ARG A 95 -0.19 0.42 -15.98
CA ARG A 95 -1.15 0.49 -17.08
C ARG A 95 -0.62 -0.09 -18.38
N ASP A 96 0.67 0.11 -18.65
CA ASP A 96 1.34 -0.46 -19.82
C ASP A 96 1.67 -1.95 -19.64
N TRP A 97 1.81 -2.39 -18.38
CA TRP A 97 2.07 -3.77 -17.96
C TRP A 97 3.25 -4.48 -18.69
N PRO A 98 4.45 -3.86 -18.74
CA PRO A 98 5.62 -4.49 -19.34
C PRO A 98 6.16 -5.64 -18.49
N SER A 99 7.10 -6.43 -19.06
CA SER A 99 7.72 -7.59 -18.41
C SER A 99 8.23 -7.27 -17.00
N GLU A 100 8.93 -6.15 -16.84
CA GLU A 100 9.56 -5.69 -15.60
C GLU A 100 8.54 -5.42 -14.49
N VAL A 101 7.31 -5.03 -14.85
CA VAL A 101 6.22 -4.88 -13.88
C VAL A 101 5.58 -6.24 -13.62
N SER A 102 5.29 -7.01 -14.67
CA SER A 102 4.61 -8.31 -14.53
C SER A 102 5.41 -9.37 -13.77
N GLU A 103 6.75 -9.25 -13.75
CA GLU A 103 7.65 -10.14 -13.00
C GLU A 103 7.66 -9.83 -11.50
N GLU A 104 7.35 -8.58 -11.11
CA GLU A 104 7.45 -8.10 -9.73
C GLU A 104 6.08 -7.85 -9.09
N PHE A 105 5.03 -7.58 -9.85
CA PHE A 105 3.71 -7.27 -9.32
C PHE A 105 2.74 -8.46 -9.46
N PRO A 106 1.84 -8.67 -8.47
CA PRO A 106 0.78 -9.65 -8.61
C PRO A 106 -0.07 -9.41 -9.87
N GLY A 107 -0.39 -10.48 -10.61
CA GLY A 107 -1.18 -10.38 -11.84
C GLY A 107 -2.56 -9.73 -11.68
N GLY A 108 -3.08 -9.61 -10.46
CA GLY A 108 -4.29 -8.82 -10.18
C GLY A 108 -4.15 -7.33 -10.54
N TYR A 109 -2.93 -6.78 -10.58
CA TYR A 109 -2.69 -5.40 -11.02
C TYR A 109 -3.03 -5.15 -12.48
N GLU A 110 -2.85 -6.14 -13.36
CA GLU A 110 -3.28 -6.05 -14.76
C GLU A 110 -4.80 -5.81 -14.86
N ARG A 111 -5.59 -6.42 -13.97
CA ARG A 111 -7.05 -6.23 -13.92
C ARG A 111 -7.44 -4.84 -13.43
N VAL A 112 -6.65 -4.24 -12.52
CA VAL A 112 -6.96 -2.91 -11.97
C VAL A 112 -6.32 -1.75 -12.73
N ALA A 113 -5.36 -2.01 -13.61
CA ALA A 113 -4.67 -1.02 -14.43
C ALA A 113 -5.61 0.01 -15.06
N PRO A 114 -6.73 -0.36 -15.71
CA PRO A 114 -7.65 0.61 -16.33
C PRO A 114 -8.29 1.62 -15.36
N TYR A 115 -8.28 1.32 -14.06
CA TYR A 115 -8.89 2.14 -13.02
C TYR A 115 -7.88 2.97 -12.22
N LEU A 116 -6.59 2.90 -12.56
CA LEU A 116 -5.55 3.70 -11.92
C LEU A 116 -5.42 5.06 -12.61
N LYS A 117 -5.36 6.12 -11.81
CA LYS A 117 -4.94 7.45 -12.28
C LYS A 117 -3.42 7.47 -12.51
N PRO A 118 -2.94 8.24 -13.51
CA PRO A 118 -1.51 8.36 -13.78
C PRO A 118 -0.76 9.07 -12.64
N GLY A 119 0.56 8.88 -12.57
CA GLY A 119 1.46 9.68 -11.73
C GLY A 119 1.60 9.24 -10.26
N THR A 120 1.06 8.10 -9.86
CA THR A 120 1.27 7.54 -8.50
C THR A 120 2.28 6.41 -8.55
N THR A 121 3.17 6.30 -7.55
CA THR A 121 4.03 5.12 -7.39
C THR A 121 3.39 4.15 -6.42
N ILE A 122 3.23 2.89 -6.85
CA ILE A 122 2.78 1.78 -6.01
C ILE A 122 3.99 0.94 -5.62
N TYR A 123 4.06 0.56 -4.35
CA TYR A 123 5.06 -0.33 -3.80
C TYR A 123 4.46 -1.69 -3.48
N GLN A 124 5.25 -2.73 -3.73
CA GLN A 124 5.01 -4.09 -3.29
C GLN A 124 6.27 -4.62 -2.61
N TRP A 125 6.12 -5.51 -1.63
CA TRP A 125 7.24 -6.00 -0.84
C TRP A 125 7.02 -7.43 -0.35
N GLU A 126 8.13 -8.10 -0.10
CA GLU A 126 8.15 -9.46 0.43
C GLU A 126 9.02 -9.54 1.68
N TYR A 127 8.55 -10.25 2.69
CA TYR A 127 9.38 -10.69 3.81
C TYR A 127 9.87 -12.12 3.53
N LEU A 128 11.19 -12.29 3.55
CA LEU A 128 11.89 -13.50 3.16
C LEU A 128 12.68 -14.08 4.33
N GLU A 129 12.74 -15.40 4.42
CA GLU A 129 13.78 -16.06 5.21
C GLU A 129 15.14 -15.89 4.51
N PRO A 130 16.25 -15.76 5.25
CA PRO A 130 17.56 -15.60 4.63
C PRO A 130 17.91 -16.75 3.68
N GLY A 131 18.21 -16.40 2.42
CA GLY A 131 18.55 -17.37 1.37
C GLY A 131 17.35 -17.93 0.60
N GLU A 132 16.12 -17.61 0.99
CA GLU A 132 14.91 -17.99 0.27
C GLU A 132 14.58 -16.99 -0.85
N ALA A 133 14.06 -17.52 -1.96
CA ALA A 133 13.68 -16.70 -3.11
C ALA A 133 12.23 -16.20 -3.06
N LEU A 134 11.40 -16.80 -2.19
CA LEU A 134 9.96 -16.51 -2.08
C LEU A 134 9.55 -16.37 -0.62
N GLY A 135 8.60 -15.47 -0.35
CA GLY A 135 8.14 -15.22 1.01
C GLY A 135 6.71 -14.71 1.11
N MET A 136 6.45 -13.96 2.19
CA MET A 136 5.13 -13.37 2.43
C MET A 136 5.05 -12.02 1.73
N ALA A 137 4.26 -11.96 0.66
CA ALA A 137 4.10 -10.78 -0.18
C ALA A 137 2.95 -9.88 0.27
N TYR A 138 3.18 -8.58 0.18
CA TYR A 138 2.22 -7.51 0.40
C TYR A 138 2.36 -6.48 -0.73
N ASP A 139 1.29 -5.76 -1.01
CA ASP A 139 1.21 -4.85 -2.14
C ASP A 139 0.35 -3.62 -1.81
N GLY A 140 0.33 -2.65 -2.73
CA GLY A 140 -0.64 -1.56 -2.70
C GLY A 140 -0.30 -0.39 -1.80
N MET A 141 0.95 -0.26 -1.34
CA MET A 141 1.35 0.95 -0.62
C MET A 141 1.60 2.10 -1.60
N ALA A 142 1.08 3.29 -1.29
CA ALA A 142 1.33 4.51 -2.06
C ALA A 142 1.58 5.70 -1.13
N TYR A 143 2.34 6.69 -1.62
CA TYR A 143 2.47 7.99 -0.96
C TYR A 143 1.65 9.03 -1.72
N VAL A 144 0.51 9.44 -1.16
CA VAL A 144 -0.40 10.43 -1.76
C VAL A 144 -0.87 11.41 -0.69
N ASN A 145 -1.27 12.60 -1.10
CA ASN A 145 -1.75 13.66 -0.19
C ASN A 145 -0.82 13.93 1.01
N GLY A 146 0.49 13.72 0.84
CA GLY A 146 1.49 13.96 1.88
C GLY A 146 1.59 12.88 2.95
N ARG A 147 1.08 11.67 2.72
CA ARG A 147 1.16 10.55 3.67
C ARG A 147 1.26 9.19 2.97
N TRP A 148 1.69 8.16 3.71
CA TRP A 148 1.62 6.77 3.27
C TRP A 148 0.23 6.19 3.55
N VAL A 149 -0.31 5.47 2.57
CA VAL A 149 -1.59 4.77 2.66
C VAL A 149 -1.50 3.40 2.01
N TRP A 150 -2.35 2.48 2.46
CA TRP A 150 -2.30 1.10 2.05
C TRP A 150 -3.60 0.64 1.38
N PHE A 151 -3.49 0.15 0.14
CA PHE A 151 -4.56 -0.41 -0.67
C PHE A 151 -4.26 -1.88 -1.00
N PRO A 152 -4.34 -2.81 -0.05
CA PRO A 152 -3.92 -4.20 -0.30
C PRO A 152 -4.79 -4.89 -1.34
N LYS A 153 -4.19 -5.50 -2.37
CA LYS A 153 -4.91 -6.32 -3.34
C LYS A 153 -6.11 -5.59 -3.96
N PRO A 154 -5.91 -4.43 -4.61
CA PRO A 154 -7.01 -3.59 -5.08
C PRO A 154 -7.96 -4.30 -6.05
N TRP A 155 -7.50 -5.35 -6.73
CA TRP A 155 -8.36 -6.18 -7.60
C TRP A 155 -9.49 -6.90 -6.87
N ARG A 156 -9.46 -7.02 -5.54
CA ARG A 156 -10.60 -7.50 -4.74
C ARG A 156 -11.82 -6.60 -4.88
N ALA A 157 -11.63 -5.32 -5.20
CA ALA A 157 -12.72 -4.42 -5.52
C ALA A 157 -13.37 -4.75 -6.88
N LEU A 158 -12.87 -5.71 -7.67
CA LEU A 158 -13.53 -6.15 -8.91
C LEU A 158 -14.42 -7.37 -8.71
N ASP A 159 -14.29 -8.05 -7.57
CA ASP A 159 -15.08 -9.22 -7.24
C ASP A 159 -16.52 -8.85 -6.79
#